data_AF-A0AAU4XPU7-F1
#
_entry.id   AF-A0AAU4XPU7-F1
#
_cell.length_a   1.000
_cell.length_b   1.000
_cell.length_c   1.000
_cell.angle_alpha   90.00
_cell.angle_beta   90.00
_cell.angle_gamma   90.00
#
_symmetry.space_group_name_H-M   'P 1'
#
loop_
_entity.id
_entity.type
_entity.pdbx_description
1 polymer ?
#
loop_
_entity_poly.entity_id
_entity_poly.type
_entity_poly.pdbx_seq_one_letter_code
_entity_poly.pdbx_strand_id
1 'polypeptide(L)'
;MSAFAGLVERLADLLEPLFHASAAAAAIVLFTALVRLFVHPLSRAAARGQRARAALQPRIAELRKKYRKDPERMRKAVLELHEKEKVSPLSGILPGLLQLPAFFLLYHLFSSSTVGGEANELLSHQLFAAPLGGRWLDVLGGGGVFGAAGLVYLALFVVVGAVAVFNYRRTKRTMAASAPAADGAEVPGLGAVSAFVPFLSFFTLVTVAVVPLAAALYVVTSTAWSAVERAVLYP
;
A
#
# COMPACT_ATOMS: atom_id res chain seq x y z
N MET A 1 -7.80 -13.55 19.06
CA MET A 1 -7.91 -13.61 17.57
C MET A 1 -9.35 -13.71 17.08
N SER A 2 -10.29 -14.25 17.87
CA SER A 2 -11.74 -14.19 17.57
C SER A 2 -12.32 -12.77 17.45
N ALA A 3 -11.72 -11.77 18.11
CA ALA A 3 -12.23 -10.40 18.09
C ALA A 3 -12.21 -9.75 16.70
N PHE A 4 -11.25 -10.09 15.84
CA PHE A 4 -11.17 -9.54 14.49
C PHE A 4 -12.18 -10.22 13.56
N ALA A 5 -12.21 -11.55 13.57
CA ALA A 5 -13.21 -12.31 12.82
C ALA A 5 -14.62 -11.94 13.24
N GLY A 6 -14.91 -11.91 14.55
CA GLY A 6 -16.19 -11.48 15.08
C GLY A 6 -16.53 -10.01 14.78
N LEU A 7 -15.54 -9.13 14.58
CA LEU A 7 -15.81 -7.76 14.11
C LEU A 7 -16.18 -7.75 12.62
N VAL A 8 -15.47 -8.51 11.79
CA VAL A 8 -15.76 -8.63 10.36
C VAL A 8 -17.12 -9.31 10.14
N GLU A 9 -17.45 -10.35 10.91
CA GLU A 9 -18.76 -11.01 10.92
C GLU A 9 -19.87 -10.05 11.33
N ARG A 10 -19.73 -9.33 12.45
CA ARG A 10 -20.72 -8.31 12.85
C ARG A 10 -20.93 -7.22 11.80
N LEU A 11 -19.85 -6.80 11.14
CA LEU A 11 -19.94 -5.84 10.04
C LEU A 11 -20.62 -6.47 8.82
N ALA A 12 -20.37 -7.75 8.53
CA ALA A 12 -21.03 -8.49 7.47
C ALA A 12 -22.53 -8.63 7.77
N ASP A 13 -22.93 -9.04 8.96
CA ASP A 13 -24.35 -9.14 9.38
C ASP A 13 -25.08 -7.79 9.23
N LEU A 14 -24.40 -6.69 9.58
CA LEU A 14 -24.96 -5.35 9.45
C LEU A 14 -25.11 -4.92 7.98
N LEU A 15 -24.21 -5.40 7.11
CA LEU A 15 -24.19 -5.11 5.67
C LEU A 15 -25.01 -6.11 4.85
N GLU A 16 -25.39 -7.26 5.40
CA GLU A 16 -26.18 -8.31 4.77
C GLU A 16 -27.47 -7.80 4.11
N PRO A 17 -28.32 -6.97 4.75
CA PRO A 17 -29.53 -6.49 4.10
C PRO A 17 -29.27 -5.60 2.88
N LEU A 18 -28.09 -4.99 2.77
CA LEU A 18 -27.72 -4.16 1.62
C LEU A 18 -26.93 -4.93 0.56
N PHE A 19 -25.98 -5.78 0.96
CA PHE A 19 -24.99 -6.38 0.08
C PHE A 19 -25.13 -7.90 -0.10
N HIS A 20 -26.04 -8.54 0.66
CA HIS A 20 -26.38 -9.96 0.58
C HIS A 20 -25.12 -10.84 0.55
N ALA A 21 -24.94 -11.66 -0.51
CA ALA A 21 -23.76 -12.53 -0.67
C ALA A 21 -22.41 -11.79 -0.56
N SER A 22 -22.37 -10.50 -0.91
CA SER A 22 -21.17 -9.65 -0.89
C SER A 22 -20.94 -8.92 0.44
N ALA A 23 -21.73 -9.20 1.47
CA ALA A 23 -21.63 -8.52 2.76
C ALA A 23 -20.27 -8.69 3.43
N ALA A 24 -19.68 -9.88 3.39
CA ALA A 24 -18.33 -10.12 3.92
C ALA A 24 -17.26 -9.33 3.13
N ALA A 25 -17.39 -9.25 1.81
CA ALA A 25 -16.48 -8.45 0.98
C ALA A 25 -16.60 -6.94 1.32
N ALA A 26 -17.84 -6.46 1.48
CA ALA A 26 -18.12 -5.09 1.88
C ALA A 26 -17.61 -4.80 3.30
N ALA A 27 -17.72 -5.76 4.23
CA ALA A 27 -17.18 -5.65 5.58
C ALA A 27 -15.65 -5.50 5.59
N ILE A 28 -14.94 -6.27 4.76
CA ILE A 28 -13.48 -6.14 4.61
C ILE A 28 -13.11 -4.73 4.09
N VAL A 29 -13.80 -4.25 3.05
CA VAL A 29 -13.55 -2.92 2.47
C VAL A 29 -13.85 -1.83 3.49
N LEU A 30 -14.99 -1.90 4.17
CA LEU A 30 -15.41 -0.94 5.18
C LEU A 30 -14.44 -0.92 6.37
N PHE A 31 -14.08 -2.09 6.90
CA PHE A 31 -13.10 -2.20 7.98
C PHE A 31 -11.76 -1.57 7.57
N THR A 32 -11.29 -1.88 6.36
CA THR A 32 -10.04 -1.32 5.83
C THR A 32 -10.13 0.21 5.75
N ALA A 33 -11.26 0.76 5.29
CA ALA A 33 -11.50 2.20 5.23
C ALA A 33 -11.54 2.84 6.63
N LEU A 34 -12.15 2.19 7.62
CA LEU A 34 -12.18 2.66 9.01
C LEU A 34 -10.78 2.70 9.62
N VAL A 35 -9.99 1.63 9.48
CA VAL A 35 -8.59 1.61 9.93
C VAL A 35 -7.81 2.74 9.27
N ARG A 36 -7.98 2.93 7.96
CA ARG A 36 -7.33 4.02 7.23
C ARG A 36 -7.76 5.40 7.73
N LEU A 37 -9.02 5.58 8.11
CA LEU A 37 -9.53 6.81 8.70
C LEU A 37 -8.91 7.08 10.08
N PHE A 38 -8.75 6.05 10.92
CA PHE A 38 -8.05 6.17 12.21
C PHE A 38 -6.55 6.50 12.04
N VAL A 39 -5.91 5.97 11.00
CA VAL A 39 -4.50 6.25 10.69
C VAL A 39 -4.31 7.60 9.96
N HIS A 40 -5.38 8.18 9.41
CA HIS A 40 -5.35 9.45 8.68
C HIS A 40 -4.62 10.62 9.38
N PRO A 41 -4.84 10.92 10.68
CA PRO A 41 -4.08 11.97 11.37
C PRO A 41 -2.57 11.71 11.37
N LEU A 42 -2.16 10.44 11.50
CA LEU A 42 -0.76 10.07 11.42
C LEU A 42 -0.23 10.21 9.99
N SER A 43 -0.98 9.80 8.98
CA SER A 43 -0.64 10.03 7.57
C SER A 43 -0.43 11.51 7.26
N ARG A 44 -1.26 12.40 7.82
CA ARG A 44 -1.09 13.86 7.72
C ARG A 44 0.20 14.33 8.40
N ALA A 45 0.52 13.80 9.58
CA ALA A 45 1.77 14.14 10.28
C ALA A 45 3.01 13.68 9.48
N ALA A 46 2.99 12.47 8.95
CA ALA A 46 4.01 11.96 8.05
C ALA A 46 4.15 12.84 6.80
N ALA A 47 3.04 13.33 6.26
CA ALA A 47 3.03 14.23 5.11
C ALA A 47 3.71 15.57 5.34
N ARG A 48 3.45 16.18 6.50
CA ARG A 48 4.17 17.38 6.90
C ARG A 48 5.68 17.12 7.01
N GLY A 49 6.07 15.98 7.59
CA GLY A 49 7.47 15.58 7.69
C GLY A 49 8.15 15.37 6.33
N GLN A 50 7.44 14.75 5.37
CA GLN A 50 7.96 14.58 4.01
C GLN A 50 8.15 15.91 3.28
N ARG A 51 7.20 16.85 3.40
CA ARG A 51 7.34 18.20 2.82
C ARG A 51 8.52 18.95 3.43
N ALA A 52 8.69 18.89 4.76
CA ALA A 52 9.82 19.50 5.44
C ALA A 52 11.15 18.92 4.94
N ARG A 53 11.24 17.61 4.69
CA ARG A 53 12.43 17.01 4.08
C ARG A 53 12.66 17.44 2.64
N ALA A 54 11.60 17.52 1.83
CA ALA A 54 11.70 17.98 0.45
C ALA A 54 12.30 19.39 0.41
N ALA A 55 11.91 20.27 1.35
CA ALA A 55 12.49 21.60 1.49
C ALA A 55 13.99 21.60 1.89
N LEU A 56 14.49 20.54 2.54
CA LEU A 56 15.92 20.39 2.89
C LEU A 56 16.78 19.84 1.76
N GLN A 57 16.20 19.18 0.75
CA GLN A 57 16.94 18.62 -0.38
C GLN A 57 17.92 19.59 -1.06
N PRO A 58 17.60 20.87 -1.34
CA PRO A 58 18.56 21.79 -1.93
C PRO A 58 19.80 22.02 -1.04
N ARG A 59 19.61 22.20 0.27
CA ARG A 59 20.72 22.38 1.22
C ARG A 59 21.55 21.10 1.38
N ILE A 60 20.91 19.93 1.34
CA ILE A 60 21.61 18.64 1.31
C ILE A 60 22.45 18.53 0.03
N ALA A 61 21.95 19.01 -1.11
CA ALA A 61 22.71 19.03 -2.36
C ALA A 61 23.95 19.95 -2.27
N GLU A 62 23.84 21.12 -1.64
CA GLU A 62 24.98 22.00 -1.37
C GLU A 62 26.03 21.34 -0.48
N LEU A 63 25.60 20.66 0.60
CA LEU A 63 26.49 19.90 1.47
C LEU A 63 27.21 18.77 0.71
N ARG A 64 26.52 18.07 -0.19
CA ARG A 64 27.12 17.05 -1.07
C ARG A 64 28.19 17.65 -1.98
N LYS A 65 27.95 18.85 -2.55
CA LYS A 65 28.97 19.55 -3.35
C LYS A 65 30.17 19.95 -2.50
N LYS A 66 29.94 20.50 -1.29
CA LYS A 66 30.98 20.95 -0.36
C LYS A 66 31.87 19.83 0.17
N TYR A 67 31.29 18.67 0.50
CA TYR A 67 32.00 17.54 1.13
C TYR A 67 32.19 16.35 0.18
N ARG A 68 32.24 16.57 -1.15
CA ARG A 68 32.35 15.51 -2.16
C ARG A 68 33.52 14.53 -1.93
N LYS A 69 34.62 15.01 -1.34
CA LYS A 69 35.84 14.22 -1.07
C LYS A 69 35.89 13.61 0.34
N ASP A 70 34.91 13.89 1.19
CA ASP A 70 34.90 13.49 2.61
C ASP A 70 33.50 12.96 3.00
N PRO A 71 33.22 11.67 2.72
CA PRO A 71 31.91 11.08 2.97
C PRO A 71 31.55 11.00 4.46
N GLU A 72 32.54 10.94 5.36
CA GLU A 72 32.30 10.96 6.80
C GLU A 72 31.79 12.33 7.26
N ARG A 73 32.48 13.42 6.85
CA ARG A 73 31.98 14.78 7.10
C ARG A 73 30.64 15.03 6.44
N MET A 74 30.41 14.50 5.23
CA MET A 74 29.11 14.63 4.56
C MET A 74 27.99 14.02 5.41
N ARG A 75 28.16 12.79 5.91
CA ARG A 75 27.13 12.12 6.74
C ARG A 75 26.86 12.92 8.02
N LYS A 76 27.92 13.41 8.69
CA LYS A 76 27.79 14.22 9.90
C LYS A 76 27.06 15.54 9.63
N ALA A 77 27.44 16.27 8.58
CA ALA A 77 26.83 17.55 8.23
C ALA A 77 25.35 17.41 7.83
N VAL A 78 24.98 16.33 7.13
CA VAL A 78 23.57 16.02 6.81
C VAL A 78 22.78 15.73 8.09
N LEU A 79 23.35 14.97 9.04
CA LEU A 79 22.69 14.70 10.32
C LEU A 79 22.50 15.99 11.13
N GLU A 80 23.55 16.81 11.26
CA GLU A 80 23.48 18.11 11.94
C GLU A 80 22.44 19.04 11.29
N LEU A 81 22.30 19.02 9.95
CA LEU A 81 21.28 19.80 9.26
C LEU A 81 19.87 19.31 9.62
N HIS A 82 19.64 17.99 9.64
CA HIS A 82 18.36 17.42 10.06
C HIS A 82 18.01 17.76 11.52
N GLU A 83 18.99 17.74 12.42
CA GLU A 83 18.83 18.12 13.83
C GLU A 83 18.53 19.61 13.99
N LYS A 84 19.29 20.48 13.31
CA LYS A 84 19.09 21.95 13.32
C LYS A 84 17.69 22.33 12.84
N GLU A 85 17.22 21.67 11.80
CA GLU A 85 15.91 21.93 11.19
C GLU A 85 14.77 21.15 11.87
N LYS A 86 15.09 20.33 12.90
CA LYS A 86 14.15 19.48 13.64
C LYS A 86 13.31 18.57 12.74
N VAL A 87 13.88 18.13 11.61
CA VAL A 87 13.22 17.25 10.65
C VAL A 87 13.72 15.82 10.84
N SER A 88 12.90 14.97 11.45
CA SER A 88 13.20 13.55 11.64
C SER A 88 13.42 12.83 10.30
N PRO A 89 14.36 11.86 10.18
CA PRO A 89 14.56 11.00 9.00
C PRO A 89 13.60 9.79 8.92
N LEU A 90 12.75 9.54 9.94
CA LEU A 90 11.83 8.39 9.99
C LEU A 90 10.34 8.70 9.71
N SER A 91 9.92 9.96 9.68
CA SER A 91 8.57 10.42 9.27
C SER A 91 7.99 9.79 7.99
N GLY A 92 8.82 9.23 7.09
CA GLY A 92 8.35 8.55 5.87
C GLY A 92 7.92 7.09 6.06
N ILE A 93 8.53 6.39 7.02
CA ILE A 93 8.29 4.96 7.24
C ILE A 93 7.22 4.70 8.31
N LEU A 94 6.95 5.69 9.17
CA LEU A 94 5.99 5.61 10.28
C LEU A 94 4.58 5.15 9.85
N PRO A 95 3.99 5.65 8.75
CA PRO A 95 2.67 5.20 8.29
C PRO A 95 2.67 3.73 7.86
N GLY A 96 3.76 3.27 7.23
CA GLY A 96 3.89 1.88 6.81
C GLY A 96 3.99 0.93 7.99
N LEU A 97 4.72 1.33 9.04
CA LEU A 97 4.89 0.53 10.25
C LEU A 97 3.57 0.32 10.99
N LEU A 98 2.71 1.36 11.05
CA LEU A 98 1.38 1.24 11.67
C LEU A 98 0.40 0.39 10.84
N GLN A 99 0.66 0.22 9.54
CA GLN A 99 -0.17 -0.60 8.65
C GLN A 99 0.14 -2.10 8.77
N LEU A 100 1.37 -2.47 9.17
CA LEU A 100 1.80 -3.87 9.25
C LEU A 100 0.86 -4.75 10.10
N PRO A 101 0.42 -4.34 11.32
CA PRO A 101 -0.49 -5.15 12.12
C PRO A 101 -1.81 -5.48 11.39
N ALA A 102 -2.41 -4.52 10.69
CA ALA A 102 -3.66 -4.74 9.96
C ALA A 102 -3.48 -5.71 8.79
N PHE A 103 -2.34 -5.64 8.09
CA PHE A 103 -2.01 -6.59 7.03
C PHE A 103 -1.82 -8.01 7.56
N PHE A 104 -1.05 -8.17 8.65
CA PHE A 104 -0.85 -9.49 9.28
C PHE A 104 -2.17 -10.09 9.75
N LEU A 105 -3.05 -9.27 10.33
CA LEU A 105 -4.35 -9.71 10.83
C LEU A 105 -5.23 -10.26 9.70
N LEU A 106 -5.27 -9.56 8.56
CA LEU A 106 -6.04 -10.01 7.40
C LEU A 106 -5.40 -11.23 6.72
N TYR A 107 -4.08 -11.20 6.51
CA TYR A 107 -3.36 -12.33 5.93
C TYR A 107 -3.59 -13.60 6.75
N HIS A 108 -3.49 -13.50 8.08
CA HIS A 108 -3.71 -14.64 8.96
C HIS A 108 -5.19 -15.06 8.96
N LEU A 109 -6.14 -14.12 8.95
CA LEU A 109 -7.57 -14.44 8.93
C LEU A 109 -7.94 -15.23 7.67
N PHE A 110 -7.42 -14.87 6.50
CA PHE A 110 -7.79 -15.51 5.23
C PHE A 110 -6.81 -16.59 4.76
N SER A 111 -5.66 -16.74 5.42
CA SER A 111 -4.75 -17.87 5.21
C SER A 111 -5.01 -19.03 6.18
N SER A 112 -5.78 -18.80 7.25
CA SER A 112 -6.17 -19.83 8.21
C SER A 112 -7.52 -20.42 7.83
N SER A 113 -7.57 -21.74 7.67
CA SER A 113 -8.82 -22.48 7.39
C SER A 113 -9.75 -22.57 8.61
N THR A 114 -9.25 -22.19 9.79
CA THR A 114 -10.01 -22.18 11.04
C THR A 114 -9.86 -20.85 11.77
N VAL A 115 -10.94 -20.39 12.41
CA VAL A 115 -10.96 -19.18 13.22
C VAL A 115 -11.67 -19.46 14.53
N GLY A 116 -10.96 -19.30 15.66
CA GLY A 116 -11.56 -19.53 16.97
C GLY A 116 -11.88 -21.00 17.30
N GLY A 117 -11.35 -21.96 16.53
CA GLY A 117 -11.60 -23.40 16.69
C GLY A 117 -12.59 -23.98 15.68
N GLU A 118 -13.34 -23.13 14.98
CA GLU A 118 -14.33 -23.50 13.97
C GLU A 118 -13.80 -23.31 12.54
N ALA A 119 -14.47 -23.91 11.55
CA ALA A 119 -14.18 -23.70 10.14
C ALA A 119 -14.39 -22.22 9.76
N ASN A 120 -13.48 -21.67 8.95
CA ASN A 120 -13.53 -20.27 8.57
C ASN A 120 -14.62 -20.00 7.53
N GLU A 121 -15.83 -19.69 8.00
CA GLU A 121 -16.98 -19.40 7.14
C GLU A 121 -16.75 -18.18 6.23
N LEU A 122 -15.90 -17.21 6.63
CA LEU A 122 -15.57 -16.03 5.81
C LEU A 122 -14.92 -16.39 4.46
N LEU A 123 -14.32 -17.58 4.32
CA LEU A 123 -13.75 -18.05 3.05
C LEU A 123 -14.83 -18.51 2.05
N SER A 124 -16.01 -18.93 2.53
CA SER A 124 -17.11 -19.42 1.70
C SER A 124 -18.00 -18.28 1.16
N HIS A 125 -17.97 -17.11 1.81
CA HIS A 125 -18.61 -15.90 1.30
C HIS A 125 -18.01 -15.47 -0.05
N GLN A 126 -18.79 -14.71 -0.83
CA GLN A 126 -18.44 -14.38 -2.21
C GLN A 126 -18.54 -12.89 -2.47
N LEU A 127 -17.65 -12.34 -3.29
CA LEU A 127 -17.86 -11.04 -3.91
C LEU A 127 -18.53 -11.27 -5.26
N PHE A 128 -19.81 -10.91 -5.36
CA PHE A 128 -20.69 -11.25 -6.48
C PHE A 128 -20.72 -12.76 -6.76
N ALA A 129 -19.88 -13.24 -7.68
CA ALA A 129 -19.78 -14.65 -8.06
C ALA A 129 -18.40 -15.27 -7.77
N ALA A 130 -17.50 -14.52 -7.14
CA ALA A 130 -16.14 -14.97 -6.84
C ALA A 130 -15.99 -15.26 -5.34
N PRO A 131 -15.61 -16.47 -4.93
CA PRO A 131 -15.40 -16.79 -3.52
C PRO A 131 -14.23 -16.00 -2.94
N LEU A 132 -14.38 -15.52 -1.71
CA LEU A 132 -13.38 -14.70 -1.01
C LEU A 132 -12.08 -15.44 -0.74
N GLY A 133 -12.15 -16.76 -0.53
CA GLY A 133 -10.98 -17.63 -0.42
C GLY A 133 -10.35 -18.03 -1.76
N GLY A 134 -11.02 -17.79 -2.89
CA GLY A 134 -10.52 -18.17 -4.20
C GLY A 134 -9.36 -17.30 -4.67
N ARG A 135 -8.60 -17.78 -5.65
CA ARG A 135 -7.54 -17.04 -6.35
C ARG A 135 -7.85 -16.93 -7.84
N TRP A 136 -7.20 -15.98 -8.51
CA TRP A 136 -7.32 -15.83 -9.97
C TRP A 136 -6.92 -17.10 -10.72
N LEU A 137 -5.84 -17.76 -10.28
CA LEU A 137 -5.36 -19.00 -10.89
C LEU A 137 -6.40 -20.14 -10.83
N ASP A 138 -7.19 -20.20 -9.77
CA ASP A 138 -8.24 -21.22 -9.59
C ASP A 138 -9.39 -20.99 -10.60
N VAL A 139 -9.70 -19.72 -10.88
CA VAL A 139 -10.74 -19.34 -11.85
C VAL A 139 -10.33 -19.69 -13.29
N LEU A 140 -9.04 -19.56 -13.61
CA LEU A 140 -8.51 -19.97 -14.92
C LEU A 140 -8.66 -21.48 -15.18
N GLY A 141 -8.55 -22.31 -14.13
CA GLY A 141 -8.70 -23.76 -14.22
C GLY A 141 -10.16 -24.26 -14.23
N GLY A 142 -11.10 -23.47 -13.69
CA GLY A 142 -12.51 -23.84 -13.57
C GLY A 142 -13.40 -23.24 -14.66
N GLY A 143 -13.81 -21.97 -14.47
CA GLY A 143 -14.83 -21.29 -15.29
C GLY A 143 -14.28 -20.37 -16.38
N GLY A 144 -12.95 -20.22 -16.47
CA GLY A 144 -12.29 -19.36 -17.44
C GLY A 144 -12.39 -17.86 -17.13
N VAL A 145 -11.60 -17.07 -17.87
CA VAL A 145 -11.46 -15.60 -17.71
C VAL A 145 -12.80 -14.86 -17.87
N PHE A 146 -13.70 -15.39 -18.69
CA PHE A 146 -15.00 -14.79 -19.00
C PHE A 146 -16.16 -15.39 -18.19
N GLY A 147 -15.89 -16.33 -17.29
CA GLY A 147 -16.89 -16.81 -16.33
C GLY A 147 -17.27 -15.74 -15.31
N ALA A 148 -18.36 -15.96 -14.57
CA ALA A 148 -18.88 -14.97 -13.61
C ALA A 148 -17.83 -14.54 -12.56
N ALA A 149 -17.07 -15.48 -12.01
CA ALA A 149 -15.94 -15.17 -11.12
C ALA A 149 -14.81 -14.45 -11.87
N GLY A 150 -14.51 -14.85 -13.12
CA GLY A 150 -13.46 -14.27 -13.95
C GLY A 150 -13.68 -12.78 -14.23
N LEU A 151 -14.92 -12.38 -14.51
CA LEU A 151 -15.30 -10.98 -14.69
C LEU A 151 -15.05 -10.12 -13.44
N VAL A 152 -15.29 -10.68 -12.24
CA VAL A 152 -15.00 -9.98 -10.97
C VAL A 152 -13.50 -9.71 -10.84
N TYR A 153 -12.67 -10.71 -11.11
CA TYR A 153 -11.21 -10.53 -11.09
C TYR A 153 -10.73 -9.58 -12.20
N LEU A 154 -11.30 -9.63 -13.40
CA LEU A 154 -10.97 -8.68 -14.46
C LEU A 154 -11.26 -7.24 -14.03
N ALA A 155 -12.44 -6.99 -13.46
CA ALA A 155 -12.79 -5.69 -12.90
C ALA A 155 -11.79 -5.26 -11.80
N LEU A 156 -11.40 -6.19 -10.92
CA LEU A 156 -10.40 -5.95 -9.90
C LEU A 156 -9.03 -5.59 -10.51
N PHE A 157 -8.57 -6.31 -11.53
CA PHE A 157 -7.31 -6.01 -12.23
C PHE A 157 -7.35 -4.67 -12.93
N VAL A 158 -8.48 -4.25 -13.50
CA VAL A 158 -8.64 -2.91 -14.07
C VAL A 158 -8.47 -1.84 -12.99
N VAL A 159 -9.10 -2.01 -11.82
CA VAL A 159 -8.96 -1.07 -10.70
C VAL A 159 -7.51 -1.03 -10.19
N VAL A 160 -6.89 -2.18 -9.96
CA VAL A 160 -5.49 -2.27 -9.51
C VAL A 160 -4.55 -1.67 -10.54
N GLY A 161 -4.78 -1.95 -11.83
CA GLY A 161 -4.00 -1.39 -12.94
C GLY A 161 -4.08 0.13 -12.98
N ALA A 162 -5.27 0.70 -12.83
CA ALA A 162 -5.46 2.14 -12.77
C ALA A 162 -4.72 2.76 -11.56
N VAL A 163 -4.82 2.15 -10.38
CA VAL A 163 -4.10 2.57 -9.18
C VAL A 163 -2.58 2.43 -9.33
N ALA A 164 -2.11 1.35 -9.96
CA ALA A 164 -0.70 1.11 -10.22
C ALA A 164 -0.12 2.13 -11.21
N VAL A 165 -0.84 2.45 -12.29
CA VAL A 165 -0.46 3.49 -13.26
C VAL A 165 -0.40 4.86 -12.58
N PHE A 166 -1.40 5.18 -11.74
CA PHE A 166 -1.41 6.42 -10.98
C PHE A 166 -0.18 6.53 -10.05
N ASN A 167 0.11 5.47 -9.28
CA ASN A 167 1.27 5.42 -8.39
C ASN A 167 2.60 5.43 -9.15
N TYR A 168 2.70 4.76 -10.29
CA TYR A 168 3.88 4.79 -11.17
C TYR A 168 4.17 6.21 -11.64
N ARG A 169 3.19 6.89 -12.24
CA ARG A 169 3.35 8.26 -12.77
C ARG A 169 3.76 9.22 -11.67
N ARG A 170 3.17 9.06 -10.50
CA ARG A 170 3.47 9.90 -9.34
C ARG A 170 4.86 9.64 -8.78
N THR A 171 5.22 8.39 -8.54
CA THR A 171 6.54 8.02 -8.00
C THR A 171 7.64 8.50 -8.93
N LYS A 172 7.46 8.34 -10.24
CA LYS A 172 8.36 8.88 -11.26
C LYS A 172 8.51 10.40 -11.18
N ARG A 173 7.42 11.15 -10.98
CA ARG A 173 7.46 12.62 -10.79
C ARG A 173 8.20 13.02 -9.51
N THR A 174 7.91 12.36 -8.39
CA THR A 174 8.58 12.65 -7.11
C THR A 174 10.08 12.38 -7.18
N MET A 175 10.48 11.30 -7.84
CA MET A 175 11.89 10.95 -8.02
C MET A 175 12.60 11.91 -8.97
N ALA A 176 11.94 12.35 -10.05
CA ALA A 176 12.50 13.38 -10.93
C ALA A 176 12.72 14.73 -10.20
N ALA A 177 11.80 15.11 -9.30
CA ALA A 177 11.93 16.31 -8.48
C ALA A 177 12.98 16.18 -7.36
N SER A 178 13.28 14.95 -6.93
CA SER A 178 14.25 14.64 -5.87
C SER A 178 15.60 14.16 -6.43
N ALA A 179 15.76 14.16 -7.75
CA ALA A 179 17.00 13.78 -8.40
C ALA A 179 18.09 14.78 -8.00
N PRO A 180 19.23 14.33 -7.46
CA PRO A 180 20.34 15.25 -7.20
C PRO A 180 20.73 15.90 -8.53
N ALA A 181 20.84 17.24 -8.54
CA ALA A 181 21.43 17.96 -9.66
C ALA A 181 22.77 17.30 -10.00
N ALA A 182 22.84 16.70 -11.19
CA ALA A 182 23.92 15.83 -11.60
C ALA A 182 25.24 16.62 -11.64
N ASP A 183 26.07 16.43 -10.63
CA ASP A 183 27.49 16.79 -10.65
C ASP A 183 28.31 15.61 -10.12
N GLY A 184 28.49 14.60 -10.99
CA GLY A 184 29.69 13.78 -11.06
C GLY A 184 29.94 12.71 -9.98
N ALA A 185 28.95 12.33 -9.18
CA ALA A 185 29.06 11.14 -8.33
C ALA A 185 27.79 10.30 -8.45
N GLU A 186 27.47 9.87 -9.68
CA GLU A 186 26.58 8.72 -9.84
C GLU A 186 27.30 7.52 -9.22
N VAL A 187 26.84 7.07 -8.05
CA VAL A 187 27.22 5.76 -7.54
C VAL A 187 26.76 4.75 -8.61
N PRO A 188 27.66 4.01 -9.26
CA PRO A 188 27.28 3.10 -10.35
C PRO A 188 26.18 2.15 -9.87
N GLY A 189 25.08 2.05 -10.63
CA GLY A 189 23.94 1.19 -10.31
C GLY A 189 22.78 1.87 -9.55
N LEU A 190 23.00 2.99 -8.85
CA LEU A 190 21.93 3.66 -8.08
C LEU A 190 20.86 4.29 -8.99
N GLY A 191 21.28 4.76 -10.18
CA GLY A 191 20.37 5.27 -11.23
C GLY A 191 19.46 4.16 -11.78
N ALA A 192 20.01 2.98 -12.09
CA ALA A 192 19.24 1.83 -12.54
C ALA A 192 18.24 1.33 -11.49
N VAL A 193 18.65 1.29 -10.22
CA VAL A 193 17.76 0.97 -9.09
C VAL A 193 16.62 1.98 -9.02
N SER A 194 16.93 3.28 -9.13
CA SER A 194 15.92 4.35 -9.06
C SER A 194 14.91 4.32 -10.22
N ALA A 195 15.34 3.90 -11.41
CA ALA A 195 14.48 3.72 -12.58
C ALA A 195 13.51 2.55 -12.43
N PHE A 196 13.88 1.52 -11.65
CA PHE A 196 13.05 0.35 -11.39
C PHE A 196 12.02 0.57 -10.27
N VAL A 197 12.30 1.45 -9.31
CA VAL A 197 11.39 1.69 -8.15
C VAL A 197 9.94 1.99 -8.55
N PRO A 198 9.63 2.87 -9.54
CA PRO A 198 8.25 3.10 -9.95
C PRO A 198 7.54 1.84 -10.47
N PHE A 199 8.28 0.91 -11.09
CA PHE A 199 7.73 -0.34 -11.61
C PHE A 199 7.29 -1.31 -10.51
N LEU A 200 7.81 -1.18 -9.28
CA LEU A 200 7.34 -1.95 -8.12
C LEU A 200 5.84 -1.77 -7.88
N SER A 201 5.24 -0.66 -8.34
CA SER A 201 3.79 -0.44 -8.25
C SER A 201 3.00 -1.53 -9.00
N PHE A 202 3.53 -2.07 -10.10
CA PHE A 202 2.88 -3.14 -10.87
C PHE A 202 3.02 -4.52 -10.21
N PHE A 203 3.95 -4.70 -9.27
CA PHE A 203 4.07 -5.95 -8.51
C PHE A 203 2.78 -6.29 -7.72
N THR A 204 2.00 -5.25 -7.39
CA THR A 204 0.68 -5.42 -6.75
C THR A 204 -0.30 -6.21 -7.60
N LEU A 205 -0.24 -6.12 -8.94
CA LEU A 205 -1.07 -6.94 -9.84
C LEU A 205 -0.72 -8.42 -9.69
N VAL A 206 0.57 -8.75 -9.63
CA VAL A 206 1.03 -10.13 -9.43
C VAL A 206 0.59 -10.64 -8.06
N THR A 207 0.71 -9.82 -7.02
CA THR A 207 0.21 -10.18 -5.68
C THR A 207 -1.28 -10.49 -5.71
N VAL A 208 -2.10 -9.62 -6.31
CA VAL A 208 -3.55 -9.80 -6.44
C VAL A 208 -3.94 -11.06 -7.22
N ALA A 209 -3.11 -11.48 -8.19
CA ALA A 209 -3.35 -12.72 -8.93
C ALA A 209 -3.12 -13.99 -8.11
N VAL A 210 -2.25 -13.95 -7.09
CA VAL A 210 -1.78 -15.14 -6.37
C VAL A 210 -2.41 -15.26 -4.97
N VAL A 211 -2.80 -14.13 -4.36
CA VAL A 211 -3.42 -14.13 -3.03
C VAL A 211 -4.92 -14.38 -3.11
N PRO A 212 -5.55 -14.85 -2.02
CA PRO A 212 -7.01 -14.95 -1.93
C PRO A 212 -7.70 -13.61 -2.22
N LEU A 213 -8.89 -13.65 -2.81
CA LEU A 213 -9.66 -12.45 -3.18
C LEU A 213 -9.86 -11.49 -2.00
N ALA A 214 -10.12 -11.99 -0.80
CA ALA A 214 -10.22 -11.16 0.40
C ALA A 214 -8.93 -10.34 0.68
N ALA A 215 -7.77 -10.97 0.56
CA ALA A 215 -6.48 -10.30 0.72
C ALA A 215 -6.24 -9.30 -0.43
N ALA A 216 -6.63 -9.66 -1.66
CA ALA A 216 -6.56 -8.76 -2.79
C ALA A 216 -7.41 -7.50 -2.55
N LEU A 217 -8.67 -7.63 -2.12
CA LEU A 217 -9.57 -6.50 -1.84
C LEU A 217 -8.99 -5.53 -0.82
N TYR A 218 -8.36 -6.02 0.23
CA TYR A 218 -7.65 -5.17 1.17
C TYR A 218 -6.48 -4.44 0.52
N VAL A 219 -5.62 -5.14 -0.23
CA VAL A 219 -4.48 -4.52 -0.90
C VAL A 219 -4.96 -3.42 -1.85
N VAL A 220 -5.99 -3.69 -2.66
CA VAL A 220 -6.58 -2.71 -3.58
C VAL A 220 -7.15 -1.51 -2.82
N THR A 221 -7.99 -1.75 -1.81
CA THR A 221 -8.63 -0.68 -1.02
C THR A 221 -7.58 0.19 -0.33
N SER A 222 -6.56 -0.44 0.26
CA SER A 222 -5.48 0.20 0.99
C SER A 222 -4.57 1.02 0.06
N THR A 223 -4.24 0.51 -1.13
CA THR A 223 -3.43 1.21 -2.13
C THR A 223 -4.20 2.34 -2.81
N ALA A 224 -5.49 2.15 -3.10
CA ALA A 224 -6.39 3.18 -3.63
C ALA A 224 -6.56 4.32 -2.62
N TRP A 225 -6.82 4.00 -1.35
CA TRP A 225 -6.86 5.00 -0.28
C TRP A 225 -5.56 5.79 -0.21
N SER A 226 -4.42 5.10 -0.18
CA SER A 226 -3.10 5.76 -0.14
C SER A 226 -2.89 6.70 -1.34
N ALA A 227 -3.34 6.29 -2.53
CA ALA A 227 -3.25 7.11 -3.73
C ALA A 227 -4.07 8.40 -3.60
N VAL A 228 -5.34 8.27 -3.18
CA VAL A 228 -6.26 9.40 -2.97
C VAL A 228 -5.79 10.30 -1.84
N GLU A 229 -5.50 9.73 -0.67
CA GLU A 229 -5.01 10.45 0.51
C GLU A 229 -3.78 11.26 0.18
N ARG A 230 -2.79 10.65 -0.50
CA ARG A 230 -1.61 11.39 -0.92
C ARG A 230 -1.97 12.44 -1.97
N ALA A 231 -2.90 12.19 -2.89
CA ALA A 231 -3.27 13.18 -3.91
C ALA A 231 -3.88 14.44 -3.27
N VAL A 232 -4.70 14.26 -2.24
CA VAL A 232 -5.31 15.34 -1.47
C VAL A 232 -4.29 16.03 -0.56
N LEU A 233 -3.44 15.25 0.12
CA LEU A 233 -2.48 15.78 1.09
C LEU A 233 -1.17 16.28 0.48
N TYR A 234 -0.91 16.07 -0.81
CA TYR A 234 0.29 16.56 -1.52
C TYR A 234 -0.10 16.88 -2.97
N PRO A 235 -0.78 18.03 -3.20
CA PRO A 235 -1.08 18.50 -4.54
C PRO A 235 0.19 18.83 -5.32
#